data_AF-A0AAD7Z5U5-F1
#
_entry.id   AF-A0AAD7Z5U5-F1
#
_cell.length_a   1.000
_cell.length_b   1.000
_cell.length_c   1.000
_cell.angle_alpha   90.00
_cell.angle_beta   90.00
_cell.angle_gamma   90.00
#
_symmetry.space_group_name_H-M   'P 1'
#
loop_
_entity.id
_entity.type
_entity.pdbx_description
1 polymer ?
#
loop_
_entity_poly.entity_id
_entity_poly.type
_entity_poly.pdbx_seq_one_letter_code
_entity_poly.pdbx_strand_id
1 'polypeptide(L)'
;MSKNKSTLHIEIFGKTEESSYFLDTSDEEACNWMCLIAPATNCKEQNLICYQMGQDIYYTVMKDILPGEQLRVWYAPYYAVKMGAVPFNVEFTAATNRGKVTDHVYESKQKLKEKERKKFHGMLL
;
A
#
# COMPACT_ATOMS: atom_id res chain seq x y z
N MET A 1 15.39 -22.54 11.69
CA MET A 1 13.98 -22.85 11.30
C MET A 1 13.44 -21.68 10.51
N SER A 2 13.64 -21.64 9.19
CA SER A 2 13.01 -20.61 8.35
C SER A 2 11.59 -21.06 8.04
N LYS A 3 10.61 -20.50 8.75
CA LYS A 3 9.21 -20.62 8.34
C LYS A 3 9.08 -19.78 7.07
N ASN A 4 8.64 -20.37 5.98
CA ASN A 4 8.19 -19.69 4.75
C ASN A 4 7.41 -18.44 5.13
N LYS A 5 8.06 -17.26 5.14
CA LYS A 5 7.39 -15.98 5.16
C LYS A 5 6.96 -15.75 3.72
N SER A 6 5.67 -15.91 3.46
CA SER A 6 5.08 -15.42 2.21
C SER A 6 5.23 -13.90 2.20
N THR A 7 6.17 -13.38 1.41
CA THR A 7 6.36 -11.95 1.20
C THR A 7 5.33 -11.43 0.20
N LEU A 8 4.96 -10.15 0.30
CA LEU A 8 4.10 -9.53 -0.71
C LEU A 8 4.91 -9.36 -2.00
N HIS A 9 4.38 -9.82 -3.13
CA HIS A 9 4.98 -9.57 -4.43
C HIS A 9 4.76 -8.11 -4.82
N ILE A 10 5.80 -7.40 -5.28
CA ILE A 10 5.70 -5.96 -5.54
C ILE A 10 6.37 -5.65 -6.88
N GLU A 11 5.60 -5.04 -7.79
CA GLU A 11 6.08 -4.54 -9.07
C GLU A 11 5.98 -3.02 -9.13
N ILE A 12 7.06 -2.35 -9.50
CA ILE A 12 7.04 -0.94 -9.84
C ILE A 12 6.68 -0.82 -11.31
N PHE A 13 5.51 -0.25 -11.60
CA PHE A 13 5.07 -0.03 -12.98
C PHE A 13 5.67 1.27 -13.52
N GLY A 14 6.55 1.18 -14.50
CA GLY A 14 7.13 2.34 -15.14
C GLY A 14 6.18 3.04 -16.12
N LYS A 15 6.68 4.01 -16.89
CA LYS A 15 5.89 4.67 -17.95
C LYS A 15 5.63 3.73 -19.13
N THR A 16 6.53 2.78 -19.34
CA THR A 16 6.47 1.70 -20.33
C THR A 16 6.66 0.37 -19.61
N GLU A 17 6.22 -0.73 -20.22
CA GLU A 17 6.41 -2.08 -19.67
C GLU A 17 7.89 -2.41 -19.47
N GLU A 18 8.76 -2.00 -20.38
CA GLU A 18 10.22 -2.18 -20.30
C GLU A 18 10.86 -1.45 -19.11
N SER A 19 10.19 -0.43 -18.58
CA SER A 19 10.66 0.34 -17.41
C SER A 19 10.09 -0.18 -16.09
N SER A 20 9.27 -1.24 -16.13
CA SER A 20 8.75 -1.90 -14.93
C SER A 20 9.74 -2.93 -14.38
N TYR A 21 9.74 -3.10 -13.07
CA TYR A 21 10.62 -4.06 -12.39
C TYR A 21 10.03 -4.52 -11.06
N PHE A 22 10.44 -5.70 -10.61
CA PHE A 22 10.06 -6.25 -9.32
C PHE A 22 11.00 -5.77 -8.22
N LEU A 23 10.46 -5.53 -7.03
CA LEU A 23 11.27 -5.39 -5.83
C LEU A 23 11.62 -6.77 -5.29
N ASP A 24 12.91 -7.08 -5.24
CA ASP A 24 13.40 -8.27 -4.56
C ASP A 24 13.39 -8.02 -3.04
N THR A 25 12.55 -8.78 -2.33
CA THR A 25 12.44 -8.71 -0.87
C THR A 25 12.91 -9.99 -0.19
N SER A 26 13.71 -10.81 -0.87
CA SER A 26 14.14 -12.13 -0.38
C SER A 26 15.28 -12.06 0.64
N ASP A 27 16.13 -11.05 0.55
CA ASP A 27 17.25 -10.80 1.48
C ASP A 27 16.87 -9.76 2.53
N GLU A 28 16.68 -10.20 3.78
CA GLU A 28 16.36 -9.33 4.91
C GLU A 28 17.49 -8.33 5.24
N GLU A 29 18.75 -8.63 4.89
CA GLU A 29 19.90 -7.74 5.13
C GLU A 29 20.01 -6.64 4.07
N ALA A 30 19.50 -6.89 2.87
CA ALA A 30 19.46 -5.91 1.78
C ALA A 30 18.15 -5.08 1.74
N CYS A 31 17.19 -5.37 2.63
CA CYS A 31 15.87 -4.75 2.65
C CYS A 31 15.66 -3.86 3.88
N ASN A 32 14.66 -2.97 3.78
CA ASN A 32 14.15 -2.26 4.95
C ASN A 32 13.10 -3.11 5.69
N TRP A 33 12.64 -2.61 6.84
CA TRP A 33 11.66 -3.28 7.72
C TRP A 33 10.33 -3.66 7.05
N MET A 34 9.98 -3.07 5.89
CA MET A 34 8.74 -3.36 5.19
C MET A 34 8.72 -4.77 4.57
N CYS A 35 9.88 -5.38 4.29
CA CYS A 35 9.96 -6.78 3.82
C CYS A 35 9.46 -7.79 4.86
N LEU A 36 9.47 -7.40 6.15
CA LEU A 36 9.06 -8.26 7.26
C LEU A 36 7.53 -8.30 7.45
N ILE A 37 6.80 -7.41 6.79
CA ILE A 37 5.35 -7.30 6.94
C ILE A 37 4.67 -8.34 6.06
N ALA A 38 3.88 -9.20 6.68
CA ALA A 38 3.17 -10.26 5.99
C ALA A 38 1.97 -9.71 5.19
N PRO A 39 1.66 -10.31 4.03
CA PRO A 39 0.43 -10.05 3.31
C PRO A 39 -0.79 -10.34 4.18
N ALA A 40 -1.83 -9.54 4.04
CA ALA A 40 -3.17 -9.89 4.48
C ALA A 40 -3.73 -10.98 3.56
N THR A 41 -4.48 -11.91 4.13
CA THR A 41 -5.21 -12.98 3.44
C THR A 41 -6.70 -12.68 3.32
N ASN A 42 -7.19 -11.67 4.04
CA ASN A 42 -8.58 -11.24 4.05
C ASN A 42 -8.73 -9.78 4.53
N CYS A 43 -9.90 -9.17 4.29
CA CYS A 43 -10.19 -7.79 4.66
C CYS A 43 -10.17 -7.51 6.18
N LYS A 44 -10.48 -8.50 7.02
CA LYS A 44 -10.59 -8.31 8.47
C LYS A 44 -9.24 -8.06 9.11
N GLU A 45 -8.20 -8.77 8.67
CA GLU A 45 -6.86 -8.58 9.21
C GLU A 45 -6.09 -7.44 8.56
N GLN A 46 -6.42 -7.05 7.32
CA GLN A 46 -5.75 -5.96 6.62
C GLN A 46 -5.82 -4.65 7.43
N ASN A 47 -4.66 -4.12 7.80
CA ASN A 47 -4.50 -2.83 8.47
C ASN A 47 -3.57 -1.86 7.72
N LEU A 48 -2.89 -2.34 6.66
CA LEU A 48 -2.07 -1.54 5.75
C LEU A 48 -2.53 -1.71 4.30
N ILE A 49 -2.42 -0.62 3.53
CA ILE A 49 -2.51 -0.64 2.06
C ILE A 49 -1.13 -0.38 1.44
N CYS A 50 -0.78 -1.13 0.40
CA CYS A 50 0.42 -0.94 -0.44
C CYS A 50 0.04 -0.25 -1.76
N TYR A 51 0.75 0.81 -2.12
CA TYR A 51 0.58 1.48 -3.41
C TYR A 51 1.90 2.07 -3.89
N GLN A 52 1.97 2.24 -5.20
CA GLN A 52 3.08 2.92 -5.87
C GLN A 52 2.79 4.42 -6.00
N MET A 53 3.81 5.24 -5.74
CA MET A 53 3.83 6.66 -6.09
C MET A 53 5.18 7.00 -6.71
N GLY A 54 5.17 7.37 -7.99
CA GLY A 54 6.41 7.51 -8.77
C GLY A 54 7.10 6.16 -8.94
N GLN A 55 8.36 6.04 -8.52
CA GLN A 55 9.14 4.79 -8.54
C GLN A 55 9.23 4.11 -7.17
N ASP A 56 8.51 4.63 -6.18
CA ASP A 56 8.58 4.17 -4.79
C ASP A 56 7.28 3.49 -4.34
N ILE A 57 7.41 2.68 -3.29
CA ILE A 57 6.30 1.95 -2.67
C ILE A 57 6.06 2.49 -1.27
N TYR A 58 4.78 2.72 -0.97
CA TYR A 58 4.34 3.24 0.30
C TYR A 58 3.32 2.32 0.92
N TYR A 59 3.48 2.07 2.23
CA TYR A 59 2.45 1.47 3.04
C TYR A 59 1.76 2.55 3.86
N THR A 60 0.43 2.54 3.89
CA THR A 60 -0.35 3.48 4.69
C THR A 60 -1.37 2.73 5.54
N VAL A 61 -1.49 3.16 6.78
CA VAL A 61 -2.47 2.66 7.75
C VAL A 61 -3.88 3.00 7.28
N MET A 62 -4.74 1.99 7.18
CA MET A 62 -6.14 2.16 6.76
C MET A 62 -7.16 2.13 7.91
N LYS A 63 -6.75 1.66 9.09
CA LYS A 63 -7.52 1.61 10.33
C LYS A 63 -6.58 1.67 11.52
N ASP A 64 -7.08 2.01 12.71
CA ASP A 64 -6.25 2.04 13.91
C ASP A 64 -5.54 0.70 14.15
N ILE A 65 -4.29 0.76 14.59
CA ILE A 65 -3.45 -0.41 14.91
C ILE A 65 -3.19 -0.36 16.40
N LEU A 66 -3.73 -1.32 17.13
CA LEU A 66 -3.58 -1.41 18.58
C LEU A 66 -2.24 -2.07 18.95
N PRO A 67 -1.69 -1.79 20.14
CA PRO A 67 -0.49 -2.47 20.63
C PRO A 67 -0.67 -4.00 20.61
N GLY A 68 0.31 -4.70 20.04
CA GLY A 68 0.28 -6.16 19.90
C GLY A 68 -0.39 -6.68 18.62
N GLU A 69 -1.03 -5.83 17.83
CA GLU A 69 -1.57 -6.24 16.53
C GLU A 69 -0.45 -6.46 15.49
N GLN A 70 -0.60 -7.51 14.70
CA GLN A 70 0.31 -7.79 13.60
C GLN A 70 0.00 -6.87 12.41
N LEU A 71 1.05 -6.29 11.81
CA LEU A 71 0.93 -5.56 10.55
C LEU A 71 0.61 -6.54 9.40
N ARG A 72 -0.42 -6.21 8.62
CA ARG A 72 -0.98 -7.00 7.54
C ARG A 72 -1.28 -6.10 6.35
N VAL A 73 -0.55 -6.30 5.27
CA VAL A 73 -0.59 -5.43 4.08
C VAL A 73 -1.28 -6.10 2.91
N TRP A 74 -2.08 -5.35 2.16
CA TRP A 74 -2.53 -5.77 0.84
C TRP A 74 -2.51 -4.58 -0.13
N TYR A 75 -2.64 -4.84 -1.42
CA TYR A 75 -2.63 -3.79 -2.43
C TYR A 75 -3.81 -2.82 -2.25
N ALA A 76 -3.56 -1.54 -2.48
CA ALA A 76 -4.62 -0.56 -2.71
C ALA A 76 -5.41 -0.95 -3.98
N PRO A 77 -6.70 -0.62 -4.11
CA PRO A 77 -7.55 -1.17 -5.17
C PRO A 77 -7.00 -1.05 -6.59
N TYR A 78 -6.50 0.12 -6.98
CA TYR A 78 -5.94 0.33 -8.33
C TYR A 78 -4.62 -0.42 -8.54
N TYR A 79 -3.77 -0.45 -7.51
CA TYR A 79 -2.52 -1.19 -7.56
C TYR A 79 -2.79 -2.71 -7.63
N ALA A 80 -3.81 -3.21 -6.94
CA ALA A 80 -4.26 -4.60 -7.03
C ALA A 80 -4.62 -4.98 -8.47
N VAL A 81 -5.39 -4.13 -9.15
CA VAL A 81 -5.77 -4.36 -10.56
C VAL A 81 -4.53 -4.42 -11.46
N LYS A 82 -3.57 -3.50 -11.30
CA LYS A 82 -2.30 -3.55 -12.05
C LYS A 82 -1.49 -4.82 -11.78
N MET A 83 -1.45 -5.26 -10.52
CA MET A 83 -0.80 -6.50 -10.09
C MET A 83 -1.58 -7.77 -10.49
N GLY A 84 -2.74 -7.65 -11.15
CA GLY A 84 -3.61 -8.80 -11.47
C GLY A 84 -4.25 -9.47 -10.24
N ALA A 85 -4.33 -8.78 -9.11
CA ALA A 85 -4.85 -9.28 -7.85
C ALA A 85 -6.26 -8.75 -7.54
N VAL A 86 -6.99 -9.48 -6.68
CA VAL A 86 -8.32 -9.06 -6.21
C VAL A 86 -8.17 -8.16 -4.98
N PRO A 87 -8.71 -6.93 -4.98
CA PRO A 87 -8.73 -6.11 -3.78
C PRO A 87 -9.77 -6.64 -2.78
N PHE A 88 -9.42 -6.65 -1.49
CA PHE A 88 -10.31 -7.17 -0.45
C PHE A 88 -11.51 -6.26 -0.12
N ASN A 89 -11.50 -5.00 -0.55
CA ASN A 89 -12.63 -4.09 -0.35
C ASN A 89 -13.41 -3.91 -1.67
N VAL A 90 -14.58 -4.53 -1.72
CA VAL A 90 -15.51 -4.61 -2.87
C VAL A 90 -16.26 -3.31 -3.18
N GLU A 91 -16.28 -2.32 -2.29
CA GLU A 91 -16.84 -1.00 -2.62
C GLU A 91 -16.06 -0.32 -3.77
N PHE A 92 -14.83 -0.75 -4.04
CA PHE A 92 -13.98 -0.24 -5.11
C PHE A 92 -14.01 -1.04 -6.42
N THR A 93 -14.50 -2.29 -6.41
CA THR A 93 -14.52 -3.16 -7.61
C THR A 93 -15.64 -2.80 -8.59
N ALA A 94 -16.65 -2.03 -8.17
CA ALA A 94 -17.78 -1.63 -9.00
C ALA A 94 -17.53 -0.34 -9.82
N ALA A 95 -16.40 0.35 -9.61
CA ALA A 95 -16.11 1.67 -10.21
C ALA A 95 -15.18 1.61 -11.44
N THR A 96 -15.07 0.45 -12.09
CA THR A 96 -14.12 0.09 -13.18
C THR A 96 -14.29 0.87 -14.50
N ASN A 97 -14.94 2.04 -14.50
CA ASN A 97 -15.05 2.91 -15.68
C ASN A 97 -14.56 4.37 -15.47
N ARG A 98 -13.85 4.70 -14.39
CA ARG A 98 -13.34 6.08 -14.18
C ARG A 98 -11.91 6.15 -13.64
N GLY A 99 -10.96 5.52 -14.34
CA GLY A 99 -9.52 5.49 -14.01
C GLY A 99 -8.76 6.83 -14.02
N LYS A 100 -9.42 7.98 -13.85
CA LYS A 100 -8.77 9.30 -13.68
C LYS A 100 -9.26 10.07 -12.44
N VAL A 101 -10.45 9.77 -11.93
CA VAL A 101 -11.05 10.52 -10.82
C VAL A 101 -10.49 10.05 -9.48
N THR A 102 -10.18 8.77 -9.34
CA THR A 102 -9.82 8.16 -8.05
C THR A 102 -8.41 8.50 -7.60
N ASP A 103 -7.42 8.55 -8.51
CA ASP A 103 -6.04 8.92 -8.16
C ASP A 103 -5.99 10.34 -7.60
N HIS A 104 -6.70 11.26 -8.26
CA HIS A 104 -6.86 12.62 -7.77
C HIS A 104 -7.56 12.66 -6.42
N VAL A 105 -8.59 11.86 -6.18
CA VAL A 105 -9.33 11.84 -4.90
C VAL A 105 -8.49 11.26 -3.76
N TYR A 106 -7.74 10.18 -3.99
CA TYR A 106 -6.88 9.58 -2.97
C TYR A 106 -5.69 10.48 -2.63
N GLU A 107 -4.99 11.00 -3.65
CA GLU A 107 -3.92 11.99 -3.43
C GLU A 107 -4.47 13.25 -2.76
N SER A 108 -5.66 13.73 -3.15
CA SER A 108 -6.27 14.91 -2.52
C SER A 108 -6.60 14.65 -1.05
N LYS A 109 -7.16 13.48 -0.72
CA LYS A 109 -7.45 13.09 0.67
C LYS A 109 -6.17 12.94 1.50
N GLN A 110 -5.08 12.41 0.94
CA GLN A 110 -3.79 12.34 1.62
C GLN A 110 -3.17 13.72 1.82
N LYS A 111 -3.18 14.59 0.80
CA LYS A 111 -2.73 15.99 0.91
C LYS A 111 -3.55 16.78 1.93
N LEU A 112 -4.85 16.54 2.02
CA LEU A 112 -5.74 17.11 3.06
C LEU A 112 -5.36 16.62 4.45
N LYS A 113 -5.22 15.31 4.67
CA LYS A 113 -4.76 14.75 5.95
C LYS A 113 -3.39 15.28 6.35
N GLU A 114 -2.46 15.42 5.41
CA GLU A 114 -1.13 15.94 5.70
C GLU A 114 -1.14 17.45 5.99
N LYS A 115 -1.99 18.22 5.30
CA LYS A 115 -2.22 19.63 5.60
C LYS A 115 -2.83 19.81 7.00
N GLU A 116 -3.78 18.97 7.38
CA GLU A 116 -4.34 18.97 8.75
C GLU A 116 -3.29 18.61 9.79
N ARG A 117 -2.50 17.55 9.55
CA ARG A 117 -1.38 17.17 10.43
C ARG A 117 -0.39 18.32 10.63
N LYS A 118 -0.01 19.02 9.55
CA LYS A 118 0.88 20.19 9.61
C LYS A 118 0.22 21.39 10.31
N LYS A 119 -1.10 21.57 10.16
CA LYS A 119 -1.87 22.61 10.86
C LYS A 119 -1.88 22.40 12.38
N PHE A 120 -2.00 21.16 12.85
CA PHE A 120 -1.92 20.85 14.28
C PHE A 120 -0.50 20.93 14.83
N HIS A 121 0.53 20.57 14.05
CA HIS A 121 1.93 20.68 14.47
C HIS A 121 2.41 22.15 14.56
N GLY A 122 1.82 23.06 13.76
CA GLY A 122 2.07 24.50 13.86
C GLY A 122 1.31 25.22 14.98
N MET A 123 0.51 24.52 15.78
CA MET A 123 -0.28 25.07 16.89
C MET A 123 0.30 24.73 18.27
N LEU A 124 1.44 24.04 18.30
CA LEU A 124 2.17 23.60 19.51
C LEU A 124 3.55 24.28 19.64
N LEU A 125 3.76 25.43 18.98
CA LEU A 125 4.82 26.39 19.26
C LEU A 125 4.21 27.74 19.64
#